data_AF-A0A0P0NGI3-F1
#
_entry.id   AF-A0A0P0NGI3-F1
#
_cell.length_a   1.000
_cell.length_b   1.000
_cell.length_c   1.000
_cell.angle_alpha   90.00
_cell.angle_beta   90.00
_cell.angle_gamma   90.00
#
_symmetry.space_group_name_H-M   'P 1'
#
loop_
_entity.id
_entity.type
_entity.pdbx_description
1 polymer ?
#
loop_
_entity_poly.entity_id
_entity_poly.type
_entity_poly.pdbx_seq_one_letter_code
_entity_poly.pdbx_strand_id
1 'polypeptide(L)'
;MAKFIAGPFGYPSGKIGNSVFYMLNGQLVCRAIGKPGKPSLKQLANRQAMAVTMQLLNPMADFINVSFKLEAEGTFKNPHNIATSYNKKAALTGSYPNISVDYAKVVLSKGSLEMAKHLHVSKGEAGINLTWDTTIFENGDIDDSVMVMVCHPMQKKASSYLNAARRADGGCFLPLNRDWKMAEQMEIYVCFKSANGKLISDSTYVGNLNGVTETIMQIAEREKYNRIQARFDLIAVQYQQKRMDYAEGLVESKAFRHLEKEYLVLKDKLAKLPGKLV
;
A
#
# COMPACT_ATOMS: atom_id res chain seq x y z
N MET A 1 -24.83 38.19 4.77
CA MET A 1 -24.75 36.92 5.54
C MET A 1 -25.87 36.95 6.58
N ALA A 2 -26.82 36.02 6.54
CA ALA A 2 -27.96 36.02 7.48
C ALA A 2 -27.48 35.60 8.88
N LYS A 3 -27.92 36.33 9.91
CA LYS A 3 -27.69 35.98 11.33
C LYS A 3 -28.95 35.32 11.87
N PHE A 4 -28.79 34.19 12.56
CA PHE A 4 -29.89 33.46 13.17
C PHE A 4 -29.76 33.51 14.69
N ILE A 5 -30.87 33.80 15.36
CA ILE A 5 -30.98 33.77 16.83
C ILE A 5 -31.42 32.35 17.23
N ALA A 6 -30.98 31.87 18.40
CA ALA A 6 -31.36 30.55 18.91
C ALA A 6 -32.88 30.43 19.02
N GLY A 7 -33.44 29.35 18.48
CA GLY A 7 -34.85 29.02 18.66
C GLY A 7 -35.10 28.21 19.94
N PRO A 8 -36.35 27.86 20.24
CA PRO A 8 -36.71 27.03 21.41
C PRO A 8 -36.06 25.64 21.43
N PHE A 9 -35.57 25.15 20.28
CA PHE A 9 -34.84 23.89 20.14
C PHE A 9 -33.32 24.08 19.95
N GLY A 10 -32.80 25.26 20.24
CA GLY A 10 -31.38 25.60 20.06
C GLY A 10 -31.02 26.09 18.66
N TYR A 11 -29.73 26.02 18.32
CA TYR A 11 -29.21 26.43 17.01
C TYR A 11 -29.33 25.29 15.99
N PRO A 12 -29.88 25.53 14.79
CA PRO A 12 -29.81 24.54 13.72
C PRO A 12 -28.35 24.26 13.34
N SER A 13 -28.00 23.00 13.14
CA SER A 13 -26.69 22.56 12.68
C SER A 13 -26.81 21.51 11.58
N GLY A 14 -25.88 21.55 10.62
CA GLY A 14 -25.88 20.60 9.49
C GLY A 14 -26.69 21.06 8.29
N LYS A 15 -27.06 20.10 7.43
CA LYS A 15 -27.70 20.35 6.13
C LYS A 15 -29.23 20.33 6.25
N ILE A 16 -29.88 21.38 5.76
CA ILE A 16 -31.34 21.46 5.59
C ILE A 16 -31.61 21.92 4.15
N GLY A 17 -32.17 21.04 3.33
CA GLY A 17 -32.39 21.31 1.90
C GLY A 17 -31.09 21.67 1.17
N ASN A 18 -31.07 22.86 0.54
CA ASN A 18 -29.89 23.39 -0.16
C ASN A 18 -29.01 24.31 0.71
N SER A 19 -29.22 24.29 2.03
CA SER A 19 -28.54 25.17 2.98
C SER A 19 -27.78 24.36 4.03
N VAL A 20 -26.66 24.90 4.50
CA VAL A 20 -25.85 24.32 5.59
C VAL A 20 -25.67 25.36 6.68
N PHE A 21 -26.03 24.96 7.90
CA PHE A 21 -25.94 25.76 9.13
C PHE A 21 -24.76 25.30 9.96
N TYR A 22 -23.92 26.23 10.38
CA TYR A 22 -22.77 25.96 11.25
C TYR A 22 -22.36 27.21 12.02
N MET A 23 -21.63 27.02 13.12
CA MET A 23 -21.05 28.09 13.90
C MET A 23 -19.72 28.52 13.28
N LEU A 24 -19.59 29.81 12.95
CA LEU A 24 -18.34 30.42 12.49
C LEU A 24 -17.96 31.53 13.47
N ASN A 25 -16.86 31.35 14.20
CA ASN A 25 -16.37 32.30 15.22
C ASN A 25 -17.46 32.71 16.23
N GLY A 26 -18.25 31.75 16.71
CA GLY A 26 -19.33 32.00 17.68
C GLY A 26 -20.61 32.59 17.08
N GLN A 27 -20.66 32.86 15.77
CA GLN A 27 -21.87 33.33 15.09
C GLN A 27 -22.50 32.21 14.26
N LEU A 28 -23.82 32.02 14.39
CA LEU A 28 -24.55 31.10 13.52
C LEU A 28 -24.61 31.66 12.09
N VAL A 29 -24.06 30.91 11.14
CA VAL A 29 -24.01 31.26 9.73
C VAL A 29 -24.74 30.20 8.92
N CYS A 30 -25.47 30.64 7.90
CA CYS A 30 -26.04 29.79 6.88
C CYS A 30 -25.37 30.07 5.53
N ARG A 31 -25.04 29.00 4.80
CA ARG A 31 -24.58 29.09 3.40
C ARG A 31 -25.39 28.18 2.51
N ALA A 32 -25.56 28.57 1.26
CA ALA A 32 -26.03 27.65 0.23
C ALA A 32 -24.94 26.60 -0.08
N ILE A 33 -25.38 25.40 -0.47
CA ILE A 33 -24.50 24.40 -1.04
C ILE A 33 -24.05 24.91 -2.41
N GLY A 34 -22.74 25.06 -2.58
CA GLY A 34 -22.17 25.48 -3.86
C GLY A 34 -22.25 24.35 -4.89
N LYS A 35 -22.40 24.71 -6.17
CA LYS A 35 -22.25 23.74 -7.26
C LYS A 35 -20.76 23.37 -7.36
N PRO A 36 -20.36 22.10 -7.19
CA PRO A 36 -18.97 21.71 -7.35
C PRO A 36 -18.57 21.91 -8.82
N GLY A 37 -17.49 22.66 -9.05
CA GLY A 37 -16.89 22.81 -10.38
C GLY A 37 -16.12 21.57 -10.83
N LYS A 38 -15.39 21.71 -11.95
CA LYS A 38 -14.46 20.66 -12.40
C LYS A 38 -13.38 20.43 -11.33
N PRO A 39 -13.12 19.18 -10.92
CA PRO A 39 -12.15 18.91 -9.88
C PRO A 39 -10.72 19.24 -10.36
N SER A 40 -9.92 19.84 -9.48
CA SER A 40 -8.50 20.07 -9.74
C SER A 40 -7.70 18.76 -9.71
N LEU A 41 -6.48 18.77 -10.25
CA LEU A 41 -5.58 17.61 -10.18
C LEU A 41 -5.33 17.14 -8.74
N LYS A 42 -5.17 18.08 -7.80
CA LYS A 42 -5.03 17.76 -6.37
C LYS A 42 -6.28 17.09 -5.78
N GLN A 43 -7.47 17.53 -6.22
CA GLN A 43 -8.73 16.91 -5.81
C GLN A 43 -8.88 15.50 -6.40
N LEU A 44 -8.48 15.29 -7.66
CA LEU A 44 -8.48 13.97 -8.30
C LEU A 44 -7.50 13.02 -7.62
N ALA A 45 -6.29 13.48 -7.31
CA ALA A 45 -5.30 12.72 -6.56
C ALA A 45 -5.82 12.29 -5.18
N ASN A 46 -6.44 13.21 -4.43
CA ASN A 46 -7.01 12.91 -3.13
C ASN A 46 -8.19 11.91 -3.21
N ARG A 47 -9.03 12.02 -4.25
CA ARG A 47 -10.12 11.07 -4.50
C ARG A 47 -9.60 9.68 -4.84
N GLN A 48 -8.58 9.58 -5.69
CA GLN A 48 -7.95 8.30 -6.01
C GLN A 48 -7.28 7.69 -4.78
N ALA A 49 -6.52 8.48 -4.02
CA ALA A 49 -5.89 8.01 -2.77
C ALA A 49 -6.92 7.43 -1.80
N MET A 50 -8.07 8.11 -1.63
CA MET A 50 -9.17 7.60 -0.84
C MET A 50 -9.75 6.31 -1.42
N ALA A 51 -9.99 6.25 -2.74
CA ALA A 51 -10.53 5.06 -3.39
C ALA A 51 -9.62 3.83 -3.22
N VAL A 52 -8.30 4.01 -3.39
CA VAL A 52 -7.29 2.95 -3.19
C VAL A 52 -7.28 2.50 -1.72
N THR A 53 -7.32 3.44 -0.78
CA THR A 53 -7.39 3.12 0.66
C THR A 53 -8.66 2.33 1.01
N MET A 54 -9.82 2.74 0.49
CA MET A 54 -11.08 2.02 0.75
C MET A 54 -11.09 0.63 0.11
N GLN A 55 -10.51 0.47 -1.09
CA GLN A 55 -10.37 -0.84 -1.72
C GLN A 55 -9.50 -1.80 -0.89
N LEU A 56 -8.49 -1.27 -0.19
CA LEU A 56 -7.67 -2.04 0.75
C LEU A 56 -8.44 -2.40 2.02
N LEU A 57 -9.07 -1.44 2.68
CA LEU A 57 -9.58 -1.60 4.05
C LEU A 57 -10.98 -2.19 4.15
N ASN A 58 -11.86 -1.96 3.17
CA ASN A 58 -13.22 -2.50 3.17
C ASN A 58 -13.29 -4.03 3.39
N PRO A 59 -12.48 -4.88 2.72
CA PRO A 59 -12.50 -6.32 2.97
C PRO A 59 -11.93 -6.71 4.35
N MET A 60 -11.30 -5.78 5.07
CA MET A 60 -10.66 -5.98 6.37
C MET A 60 -11.49 -5.42 7.53
N ALA A 61 -12.72 -4.98 7.29
CA ALA A 61 -13.53 -4.21 8.24
C ALA A 61 -13.68 -4.90 9.61
N ASP A 62 -13.96 -6.21 9.64
CA ASP A 62 -14.15 -6.94 10.91
C ASP A 62 -12.87 -6.97 11.76
N PHE A 63 -11.72 -7.16 11.11
CA PHE A 63 -10.43 -7.12 11.77
C PHE A 63 -10.11 -5.72 12.30
N ILE A 64 -10.35 -4.69 11.47
CA ILE A 64 -10.13 -3.28 11.83
C ILE A 64 -11.02 -2.86 13.01
N ASN A 65 -12.28 -3.30 13.02
CA ASN A 65 -13.22 -2.99 14.08
C ASN A 65 -12.78 -3.56 15.43
N VAL A 66 -12.11 -4.72 15.45
CA VAL A 66 -11.56 -5.30 16.68
C VAL A 66 -10.23 -4.65 17.06
N SER A 67 -9.35 -4.45 16.09
CA SER A 67 -7.97 -4.01 16.34
C SER A 67 -7.85 -2.54 16.72
N PHE A 68 -8.60 -1.66 16.06
CA PHE A 68 -8.63 -0.22 16.38
C PHE A 68 -9.70 0.14 17.41
N LYS A 69 -10.38 -0.84 18.03
CA LYS A 69 -11.41 -0.58 19.05
C LYS A 69 -10.84 0.25 20.20
N LEU A 70 -9.71 -0.17 20.75
CA LEU A 70 -9.09 0.48 21.92
C LEU A 70 -8.64 1.91 21.61
N GLU A 71 -8.16 2.18 20.39
CA GLU A 71 -7.79 3.55 19.97
C GLU A 71 -9.01 4.44 19.72
N ALA A 72 -10.14 3.85 19.32
CA ALA A 72 -11.40 4.57 19.14
C ALA A 72 -12.10 4.89 20.47
N GLU A 73 -11.88 4.08 21.51
CA GLU A 73 -12.49 4.27 22.83
C GLU A 73 -12.18 5.66 23.41
N GLY A 74 -13.22 6.31 23.94
CA GLY A 74 -13.12 7.69 24.45
C GLY A 74 -13.04 8.77 23.37
N THR A 75 -13.15 8.43 22.08
CA THR A 75 -13.18 9.40 20.97
C THR A 75 -14.49 9.35 20.18
N PHE A 76 -14.73 10.36 19.34
CA PHE A 76 -15.84 10.36 18.37
C PHE A 76 -15.48 9.67 17.04
N LYS A 77 -14.31 9.03 16.94
CA LYS A 77 -13.85 8.39 15.70
C LYS A 77 -14.27 6.93 15.66
N ASN A 78 -14.69 6.47 14.48
CA ASN A 78 -14.90 5.04 14.22
C ASN A 78 -13.53 4.36 13.95
N PRO A 79 -13.30 3.12 14.43
CA PRO A 79 -12.11 2.31 14.11
C PRO A 79 -11.69 2.34 12.63
N HIS A 80 -12.64 2.21 11.70
CA HIS A 80 -12.37 2.25 10.27
C HIS A 80 -11.81 3.59 9.79
N ASN A 81 -12.25 4.71 10.38
CA ASN A 81 -11.73 6.05 10.06
C ASN A 81 -10.31 6.23 10.60
N ILE A 82 -10.00 5.63 11.75
CA ILE A 82 -8.65 5.62 12.32
C ILE A 82 -7.71 4.85 11.38
N ALA A 83 -8.07 3.62 11.00
CA ALA A 83 -7.31 2.81 10.04
C ALA A 83 -7.12 3.55 8.70
N THR A 84 -8.17 4.21 8.20
CA THR A 84 -8.10 5.04 6.97
C THR A 84 -7.07 6.16 7.11
N SER A 85 -7.04 6.83 8.25
CA SER A 85 -6.12 7.94 8.52
C SER A 85 -4.65 7.48 8.49
N TYR A 86 -4.33 6.35 9.15
CA TYR A 86 -2.98 5.78 9.12
C TYR A 86 -2.57 5.37 7.70
N ASN A 87 -3.39 4.55 7.03
CA ASN A 87 -3.01 3.94 5.75
C ASN A 87 -2.98 4.93 4.60
N LYS A 88 -3.91 5.90 4.55
CA LYS A 88 -3.89 6.93 3.51
C LYS A 88 -2.63 7.81 3.59
N LYS A 89 -2.07 7.99 4.79
CA LYS A 89 -0.86 8.79 5.02
C LYS A 89 0.43 8.01 4.77
N ALA A 90 0.49 6.75 5.18
CA ALA A 90 1.74 5.99 5.22
C ALA A 90 1.85 4.87 4.16
N ALA A 91 0.73 4.28 3.76
CA ALA A 91 0.72 3.05 2.95
C ALA A 91 0.41 3.27 1.47
N LEU A 92 0.34 4.53 1.01
CA LEU A 92 0.17 4.85 -0.40
C LEU A 92 1.49 5.23 -1.04
N THR A 93 1.71 4.75 -2.26
CA THR A 93 2.87 5.08 -3.10
C THR A 93 2.43 5.50 -4.50
N GLY A 94 3.36 6.06 -5.27
CA GLY A 94 3.11 6.62 -6.59
C GLY A 94 2.44 7.99 -6.56
N SER A 95 1.98 8.43 -7.73
CA SER A 95 1.34 9.73 -7.94
C SER A 95 0.17 9.59 -8.89
N TYR A 96 -0.87 10.42 -8.74
CA TYR A 96 -2.02 10.42 -9.64
C TYR A 96 -1.57 10.47 -11.12
N PRO A 97 -2.13 9.63 -12.01
CA PRO A 97 -3.25 8.70 -11.80
C PRO A 97 -2.84 7.27 -11.40
N ASN A 98 -1.60 7.05 -10.96
CA ASN A 98 -1.03 5.73 -10.66
C ASN A 98 -0.70 5.60 -9.16
N ILE A 99 -1.71 5.79 -8.30
CA ILE A 99 -1.56 5.58 -6.86
C ILE A 99 -1.84 4.11 -6.54
N SER A 100 -0.95 3.47 -5.77
CA SER A 100 -1.06 2.08 -5.33
C SER A 100 -0.75 1.94 -3.84
N VAL A 101 -0.96 0.74 -3.31
CA VAL A 101 -0.67 0.41 -1.90
C VAL A 101 0.75 -0.13 -1.80
N ASP A 102 1.51 0.39 -0.86
CA ASP A 102 2.73 -0.22 -0.34
C ASP A 102 2.35 -1.10 0.85
N TYR A 103 2.22 -2.41 0.59
CA TYR A 103 1.72 -3.38 1.57
C TYR A 103 2.61 -3.48 2.82
N ALA A 104 3.93 -3.31 2.67
CA ALA A 104 4.85 -3.35 3.81
C ALA A 104 4.62 -2.21 4.82
N LYS A 105 3.94 -1.13 4.41
CA LYS A 105 3.63 0.05 5.26
C LYS A 105 2.20 0.08 5.77
N VAL A 106 1.39 -0.93 5.47
CA VAL A 106 -0.01 -0.99 5.93
C VAL A 106 -0.06 -1.20 7.43
N VAL A 107 -0.89 -0.40 8.10
CA VAL A 107 -1.11 -0.44 9.55
C VAL A 107 -2.54 -0.88 9.82
N LEU A 108 -2.69 -2.06 10.40
CA LEU A 108 -3.99 -2.66 10.72
C LEU A 108 -4.28 -2.67 12.22
N SER A 109 -3.32 -2.35 13.07
CA SER A 109 -3.50 -2.25 14.52
C SER A 109 -2.49 -1.26 15.09
N LYS A 110 -2.89 -0.55 16.14
CA LYS A 110 -2.01 0.31 16.94
C LYS A 110 -2.32 0.14 18.42
N GLY A 111 -1.28 -0.06 19.22
CA GLY A 111 -1.43 -0.22 20.66
C GLY A 111 -0.09 -0.39 21.38
N SER A 112 -0.15 -0.84 22.63
CA SER A 112 1.00 -0.90 23.53
C SER A 112 1.42 -2.30 23.93
N LEU A 113 0.72 -3.35 23.49
CA LEU A 113 1.13 -4.74 23.78
C LEU A 113 2.36 -5.10 22.95
N GLU A 114 3.33 -5.75 23.58
CA GLU A 114 4.56 -6.15 22.91
C GLU A 114 4.32 -7.25 21.86
N MET A 115 4.98 -7.11 20.71
CA MET A 115 4.89 -8.05 19.59
C MET A 115 5.79 -9.28 19.81
N ALA A 116 5.40 -10.44 19.29
CA ALA A 116 6.28 -11.61 19.27
C ALA A 116 7.44 -11.42 18.27
N LYS A 117 8.62 -11.97 18.59
CA LYS A 117 9.79 -11.91 17.71
C LYS A 117 9.81 -13.06 16.72
N HIS A 118 10.66 -12.95 15.70
CA HIS A 118 10.91 -14.01 14.72
C HIS A 118 9.64 -14.57 14.04
N LEU A 119 8.69 -13.69 13.73
CA LEU A 119 7.52 -14.05 12.93
C LEU A 119 7.96 -14.56 11.55
N HIS A 120 7.53 -15.76 11.20
CA HIS A 120 7.83 -16.38 9.93
C HIS A 120 6.58 -17.01 9.34
N VAL A 121 6.41 -16.85 8.03
CA VAL A 121 5.26 -17.34 7.28
C VAL A 121 5.72 -18.24 6.15
N SER A 122 5.02 -19.36 5.97
CA SER A 122 5.28 -20.29 4.87
C SER A 122 3.98 -20.86 4.30
N LYS A 123 4.02 -21.27 3.04
CA LYS A 123 2.88 -21.88 2.37
C LYS A 123 2.78 -23.36 2.77
N GLY A 124 1.63 -23.76 3.31
CA GLY A 124 1.26 -25.16 3.51
C GLY A 124 0.48 -25.73 2.32
N GLU A 125 0.00 -26.96 2.43
CA GLU A 125 -0.75 -27.62 1.36
C GLU A 125 -2.14 -27.00 1.13
N ALA A 126 -2.87 -26.71 2.21
CA ALA A 126 -4.24 -26.16 2.19
C ALA A 126 -4.39 -24.82 2.95
N GLY A 127 -3.28 -24.12 3.19
CA GLY A 127 -3.29 -22.90 4.00
C GLY A 127 -1.90 -22.32 4.23
N ILE A 128 -1.80 -21.53 5.30
CA ILE A 128 -0.57 -20.83 5.66
C ILE A 128 -0.10 -21.35 7.03
N ASN A 129 1.19 -21.66 7.14
CA ASN A 129 1.83 -21.90 8.43
C ASN A 129 2.47 -20.60 8.91
N LEU A 130 2.14 -20.19 10.13
CA LEU A 130 2.73 -19.04 10.82
C LEU A 130 3.43 -19.54 12.08
N THR A 131 4.63 -19.05 12.35
CA THR A 131 5.42 -19.35 13.56
C THR A 131 6.02 -18.09 14.15
N TRP A 132 6.27 -18.08 15.46
CA TRP A 132 6.90 -16.98 16.18
C TRP A 132 7.62 -17.48 17.43
N ASP A 133 8.44 -16.62 18.02
CA ASP A 133 9.13 -16.85 19.28
C ASP A 133 8.16 -16.68 20.47
N THR A 134 8.09 -17.68 21.35
CA THR A 134 7.21 -17.68 22.52
C THR A 134 7.80 -16.97 23.73
N THR A 135 9.05 -16.49 23.64
CA THR A 135 9.65 -15.67 24.70
C THR A 135 8.82 -14.42 24.95
N ILE A 136 8.39 -14.26 26.20
CA ILE A 136 7.55 -13.15 26.62
C ILE A 136 8.45 -12.01 27.09
N PHE A 137 8.18 -10.82 26.55
CA PHE A 137 8.83 -9.59 26.94
C PHE A 137 7.77 -8.62 27.48
N GLU A 138 8.20 -7.80 28.45
CA GLU A 138 7.43 -6.68 29.01
C GLU A 138 6.00 -7.05 29.42
N ASN A 139 5.00 -6.56 28.68
CA ASN A 139 3.58 -6.68 29.01
C ASN A 139 2.85 -7.76 28.20
N GLY A 140 3.57 -8.63 27.50
CA GLY A 140 3.00 -9.81 26.84
C GLY A 140 2.59 -10.89 27.83
N ASP A 141 1.65 -11.75 27.43
CA ASP A 141 1.16 -12.89 28.22
C ASP A 141 1.05 -14.16 27.36
N ILE A 142 1.21 -15.33 27.98
CA ILE A 142 1.08 -16.65 27.32
C ILE A 142 -0.30 -16.83 26.67
N ASP A 143 -1.34 -16.26 27.28
CA ASP A 143 -2.73 -16.38 26.85
C ASP A 143 -3.15 -15.28 25.87
N ASP A 144 -2.24 -14.39 25.46
CA ASP A 144 -2.50 -13.42 24.40
C ASP A 144 -2.99 -14.13 23.13
N SER A 145 -4.06 -13.61 22.54
CA SER A 145 -4.65 -14.12 21.31
C SER A 145 -3.93 -13.56 20.09
N VAL A 146 -3.54 -14.45 19.16
CA VAL A 146 -2.95 -14.08 17.87
C VAL A 146 -4.04 -13.75 16.87
N MET A 147 -3.99 -12.55 16.32
CA MET A 147 -4.86 -12.08 15.26
C MET A 147 -4.07 -12.02 13.95
N VAL A 148 -4.61 -12.62 12.88
CA VAL A 148 -3.96 -12.66 11.57
C VAL A 148 -4.88 -12.11 10.48
N MET A 149 -4.33 -11.28 9.61
CA MET A 149 -4.97 -10.79 8.40
C MET A 149 -4.20 -11.27 7.17
N VAL A 150 -4.91 -11.91 6.24
CA VAL A 150 -4.39 -12.31 4.93
C VAL A 150 -5.10 -11.49 3.86
N CYS A 151 -4.39 -10.57 3.21
CA CYS A 151 -4.91 -9.78 2.10
C CYS A 151 -4.63 -10.49 0.77
N HIS A 152 -5.60 -10.47 -0.14
CA HIS A 152 -5.47 -10.93 -1.53
C HIS A 152 -5.61 -9.72 -2.48
N PRO A 153 -4.49 -9.08 -2.87
CA PRO A 153 -4.50 -7.85 -3.68
C PRO A 153 -5.30 -7.94 -4.98
N MET A 154 -5.12 -9.04 -5.74
CA MET A 154 -5.73 -9.20 -7.06
C MET A 154 -7.27 -9.21 -7.01
N GLN A 155 -7.83 -9.89 -6.01
CA GLN A 155 -9.28 -10.04 -5.86
C GLN A 155 -9.92 -8.96 -4.97
N LYS A 156 -9.11 -8.09 -4.37
CA LYS A 156 -9.58 -7.07 -3.40
C LYS A 156 -10.39 -7.70 -2.26
N LYS A 157 -9.91 -8.84 -1.77
CA LYS A 157 -10.52 -9.64 -0.70
C LYS A 157 -9.51 -9.87 0.42
N ALA A 158 -10.00 -10.26 1.57
CA ALA A 158 -9.16 -10.62 2.71
C ALA A 158 -9.77 -11.77 3.51
N SER A 159 -8.92 -12.46 4.28
CA SER A 159 -9.31 -13.49 5.25
C SER A 159 -8.80 -13.05 6.62
N SER A 160 -9.69 -12.95 7.60
CA SER A 160 -9.35 -12.54 8.96
C SER A 160 -9.49 -13.72 9.93
N TYR A 161 -8.54 -13.82 10.85
CA TYR A 161 -8.52 -14.80 11.93
C TYR A 161 -8.33 -14.00 13.23
N LEU A 162 -9.43 -13.76 13.95
CA LEU A 162 -9.42 -12.90 15.14
C LEU A 162 -8.95 -13.61 16.42
N ASN A 163 -8.79 -14.94 16.35
CA ASN A 163 -8.28 -15.78 17.42
C ASN A 163 -7.66 -17.04 16.81
N ALA A 164 -6.53 -16.86 16.13
CA ALA A 164 -5.86 -17.93 15.39
C ALA A 164 -5.18 -18.96 16.30
N ALA A 165 -4.59 -18.48 17.40
CA ALA A 165 -3.87 -19.28 18.39
C ALA A 165 -3.60 -18.44 19.64
N ARG A 166 -3.02 -19.06 20.67
CA ARG A 166 -2.43 -18.36 21.82
C ARG A 166 -0.96 -18.06 21.56
N ARG A 167 -0.42 -17.03 22.19
CA ARG A 167 1.01 -16.68 22.09
C ARG A 167 1.90 -17.86 22.49
N ALA A 168 1.52 -18.61 23.52
CA ALA A 168 2.28 -19.77 23.98
C ALA A 168 2.39 -20.92 22.97
N ASP A 169 1.51 -20.97 21.96
CA ASP A 169 1.52 -22.06 20.97
C ASP A 169 2.73 -21.99 20.03
N GLY A 170 3.34 -20.81 19.85
CA GLY A 170 4.52 -20.59 19.00
C GLY A 170 4.31 -20.77 17.50
N GLY A 171 3.10 -21.17 17.09
CA GLY A 171 2.71 -21.30 15.71
C GLY A 171 1.24 -21.67 15.53
N CYS A 172 0.75 -21.48 14.31
CA CYS A 172 -0.60 -21.88 13.94
C CYS A 172 -0.72 -22.17 12.44
N PHE A 173 -1.69 -23.00 12.09
CA PHE A 173 -2.10 -23.22 10.70
C PHE A 173 -3.39 -22.44 10.40
N LEU A 174 -3.37 -21.68 9.31
CA LEU A 174 -4.48 -20.85 8.84
C LEU A 174 -5.09 -21.49 7.59
N PRO A 175 -6.22 -22.21 7.71
CA PRO A 175 -6.83 -22.89 6.57
C PRO A 175 -7.41 -21.88 5.58
N LEU A 176 -7.14 -22.06 4.29
CA LEU A 176 -7.68 -21.25 3.21
C LEU A 176 -8.65 -22.09 2.36
N ASN A 177 -9.94 -21.98 2.66
CA ASN A 177 -11.01 -22.85 2.13
C ASN A 177 -11.28 -22.74 0.60
N ARG A 178 -10.43 -22.07 -0.19
CA ARG A 178 -10.62 -21.90 -1.64
C ARG A 178 -9.29 -21.91 -2.38
N ASP A 179 -9.22 -22.69 -3.45
CA ASP A 179 -8.00 -22.89 -4.25
C ASP A 179 -7.41 -21.58 -4.77
N TRP A 180 -8.24 -20.63 -5.22
CA TRP A 180 -7.75 -19.33 -5.72
C TRP A 180 -6.99 -18.54 -4.65
N LYS A 181 -7.36 -18.67 -3.36
CA LYS A 181 -6.64 -17.99 -2.27
C LYS A 181 -5.22 -18.51 -2.12
N MET A 182 -5.01 -19.79 -2.42
CA MET A 182 -3.71 -20.46 -2.37
C MET A 182 -2.86 -20.21 -3.62
N ALA A 183 -3.47 -19.87 -4.75
CA ALA A 183 -2.79 -19.61 -6.01
C ALA A 183 -2.34 -18.14 -6.17
N GLU A 184 -3.10 -17.21 -5.62
CA GLU A 184 -2.85 -15.78 -5.76
C GLU A 184 -1.87 -15.22 -4.72
N GLN A 185 -1.35 -14.03 -5.02
CA GLN A 185 -0.57 -13.22 -4.10
C GLN A 185 -1.30 -12.99 -2.77
N MET A 186 -0.56 -13.13 -1.68
CA MET A 186 -1.02 -12.94 -0.31
C MET A 186 -0.08 -12.00 0.43
N GLU A 187 -0.66 -11.03 1.15
CA GLU A 187 0.06 -10.15 2.07
C GLU A 187 -0.42 -10.44 3.49
N ILE A 188 0.49 -10.82 4.38
CA ILE A 188 0.16 -11.32 5.72
C ILE A 188 0.56 -10.31 6.79
N TYR A 189 -0.37 -10.02 7.69
CA TYR A 189 -0.17 -9.15 8.86
C TYR A 189 -0.60 -9.86 10.13
N VAL A 190 0.13 -9.61 11.22
CA VAL A 190 -0.14 -10.19 12.53
C VAL A 190 -0.20 -9.09 13.59
N CYS A 191 -1.12 -9.24 14.55
CA CYS A 191 -1.07 -8.54 15.83
C CYS A 191 -1.49 -9.47 16.97
N PHE A 192 -1.12 -9.09 18.19
CA PHE A 192 -1.50 -9.79 19.41
C PHE A 192 -2.49 -8.96 20.18
N LYS A 193 -3.45 -9.63 20.82
CA LYS A 193 -4.43 -9.02 21.70
C LYS A 193 -4.44 -9.75 23.02
N SER A 194 -4.32 -9.00 24.10
CA SER A 194 -4.38 -9.57 25.46
C SER A 194 -5.64 -10.39 25.70
N ALA A 195 -5.53 -11.45 26.50
CA ALA A 195 -6.66 -12.33 26.83
C ALA A 195 -7.85 -11.57 27.44
N ASN A 196 -7.57 -10.53 28.25
CA ASN A 196 -8.58 -9.66 28.84
C ASN A 196 -9.14 -8.60 27.86
N GLY A 197 -8.57 -8.50 26.66
CA GLY A 197 -8.97 -7.61 25.58
C GLY A 197 -8.67 -6.12 25.80
N LYS A 198 -7.87 -5.75 26.81
CA LYS A 198 -7.56 -4.36 27.17
C LYS A 198 -6.32 -3.79 26.48
N LEU A 199 -5.45 -4.67 26.00
CA LEU A 199 -4.23 -4.33 25.27
C LEU A 199 -4.22 -5.01 23.90
N ILE A 200 -3.64 -4.32 22.92
CA ILE A 200 -3.37 -4.83 21.58
C ILE A 200 -2.00 -4.33 21.13
N SER A 201 -1.31 -5.09 20.28
CA SER A 201 -0.03 -4.69 19.71
C SER A 201 -0.24 -3.84 18.47
N ASP A 202 0.82 -3.15 18.06
CA ASP A 202 0.94 -2.69 16.68
C ASP A 202 0.84 -3.88 15.71
N SER A 203 0.34 -3.67 14.50
CA SER A 203 0.37 -4.70 13.46
C SER A 203 1.74 -4.78 12.80
N THR A 204 2.22 -6.00 12.56
CA THR A 204 3.46 -6.25 11.82
C THR A 204 3.16 -6.95 10.50
N TYR A 205 3.75 -6.43 9.42
CA TYR A 205 3.78 -7.12 8.13
C TYR A 205 4.81 -8.26 8.19
N VAL A 206 4.35 -9.49 8.01
CA VAL A 206 5.20 -10.69 8.14
C VAL A 206 5.84 -11.06 6.81
N GLY A 207 5.15 -10.78 5.70
CA GLY A 207 5.68 -11.01 4.38
C GLY A 207 4.62 -11.33 3.35
N ASN A 208 5.13 -11.72 2.19
CA ASN A 208 4.37 -12.03 1.01
C ASN A 208 4.47 -13.52 0.67
N LEU A 209 3.35 -14.12 0.23
CA LEU A 209 3.35 -15.44 -0.41
C LEU A 209 2.74 -15.32 -1.81
N ASN A 210 3.31 -16.02 -2.79
CA ASN A 210 2.88 -16.01 -4.20
C ASN A 210 2.86 -14.62 -4.89
N GLY A 211 3.45 -13.58 -4.30
CA GLY A 211 3.66 -12.28 -4.94
C GLY A 211 4.86 -12.28 -5.86
N VAL A 212 4.79 -11.37 -6.83
CA VAL A 212 5.51 -11.32 -8.10
C VAL A 212 7.00 -11.72 -8.03
N THR A 213 7.32 -12.93 -8.51
CA THR A 213 8.34 -13.10 -9.56
C THR A 213 7.85 -12.32 -10.79
N GLU A 214 8.67 -11.46 -11.36
CA GLU A 214 8.35 -10.61 -12.53
C GLU A 214 7.43 -11.30 -13.54
N THR A 215 6.41 -10.60 -14.04
CA THR A 215 5.48 -11.15 -15.05
C THR A 215 6.27 -11.64 -16.28
N ILE A 216 5.86 -12.70 -16.98
CA ILE A 216 6.54 -13.16 -18.22
C ILE A 216 6.75 -12.01 -19.22
N MET A 217 5.79 -11.09 -19.33
CA MET A 217 5.93 -9.87 -20.13
C MET A 217 7.02 -8.93 -19.60
N GLN A 218 7.13 -8.74 -18.29
CA GLN A 218 8.15 -7.90 -17.64
C GLN A 218 9.54 -8.56 -17.72
N ILE A 219 9.64 -9.88 -17.59
CA ILE A 219 10.86 -10.65 -17.83
C ILE A 219 11.29 -10.49 -19.29
N ALA A 220 10.36 -10.63 -20.24
CA ALA A 220 10.64 -10.46 -21.66
C ALA A 220 11.03 -9.01 -22.01
N GLU A 221 10.37 -8.02 -21.42
CA GLU A 221 10.72 -6.59 -21.57
C GLU A 221 12.10 -6.27 -20.98
N ARG A 222 12.43 -6.86 -19.83
CA ARG A 222 13.74 -6.73 -19.18
C ARG A 222 14.85 -7.43 -19.98
N GLU A 223 14.63 -8.65 -20.45
CA GLU A 223 15.57 -9.33 -21.34
C GLU A 223 15.80 -8.55 -22.63
N LYS A 224 14.72 -8.02 -23.22
CA LYS A 224 14.79 -7.18 -24.42
C LYS A 224 15.60 -5.90 -24.15
N TYR A 225 15.38 -5.25 -23.01
CA TYR A 225 16.16 -4.10 -22.58
C TYR A 225 17.64 -4.45 -22.40
N ASN A 226 17.95 -5.52 -21.66
CA ASN A 226 19.31 -5.97 -21.38
C ASN A 226 20.08 -6.35 -22.67
N ARG A 227 19.44 -7.00 -23.63
CA ARG A 227 20.05 -7.32 -24.93
C ARG A 227 20.39 -6.05 -25.72
N ILE A 228 19.51 -5.05 -25.71
CA ILE A 228 19.73 -3.78 -26.41
C ILE A 228 20.83 -2.97 -25.70
N GLN A 229 20.84 -2.98 -24.35
CA GLN A 229 21.87 -2.31 -23.55
C GLN A 229 23.26 -2.90 -23.82
N ALA A 230 23.41 -4.23 -23.80
CA ALA A 230 24.68 -4.89 -24.09
C ALA A 230 25.20 -4.56 -25.51
N ARG A 231 24.31 -4.52 -26.52
CA ARG A 231 24.69 -4.10 -27.88
C ARG A 231 25.07 -2.63 -27.93
N PHE A 232 24.35 -1.76 -27.22
CA PHE A 232 24.66 -0.34 -27.13
C PHE A 232 26.03 -0.11 -26.50
N ASP A 233 26.37 -0.79 -25.41
CA ASP A 233 27.66 -0.62 -24.73
C ASP A 233 28.83 -1.00 -25.63
N LEU A 234 28.72 -2.11 -26.38
CA LEU A 234 29.72 -2.51 -27.38
C LEU A 234 29.89 -1.48 -28.50
N ILE A 235 28.78 -1.00 -29.07
CA ILE A 235 28.80 -0.02 -30.16
C ILE A 235 29.26 1.35 -29.67
N ALA A 236 28.93 1.74 -28.44
CA ALA A 236 29.36 2.99 -27.83
C ALA A 236 30.88 3.04 -27.66
N VAL A 237 31.51 1.94 -27.22
CA VAL A 237 32.97 1.82 -27.14
C VAL A 237 33.61 1.97 -28.52
N GLN A 238 33.10 1.23 -29.53
CA GLN A 238 33.62 1.31 -30.90
C GLN A 238 33.43 2.70 -31.51
N TYR A 239 32.31 3.36 -31.23
CA TYR A 239 32.02 4.73 -31.67
C TYR A 239 32.98 5.73 -31.03
N GLN A 240 33.21 5.62 -29.72
CA GLN A 240 34.15 6.48 -29.00
C GLN A 240 35.58 6.31 -29.53
N GLN A 241 36.05 5.08 -29.73
CA GLN A 241 37.38 4.81 -30.30
C GLN A 241 37.53 5.43 -31.70
N LYS A 242 36.60 5.12 -32.61
CA LYS A 242 36.60 5.70 -33.97
C LYS A 242 36.58 7.22 -33.94
N ARG A 243 35.78 7.82 -33.05
CA ARG A 243 35.68 9.28 -32.90
C ARG A 243 37.00 9.91 -32.42
N MET A 244 37.77 9.23 -31.57
CA MET A 244 39.11 9.66 -31.20
C MET A 244 40.08 9.58 -32.39
N ASP A 245 40.06 8.49 -33.15
CA ASP A 245 40.89 8.36 -34.36
C ASP A 245 40.56 9.44 -35.41
N TYR A 246 39.31 9.92 -35.46
CA TYR A 246 38.87 11.05 -36.29
C TYR A 246 39.36 12.40 -35.79
N ALA A 247 39.40 12.60 -34.46
CA ALA A 247 39.98 13.82 -33.88
C ALA A 247 41.48 13.94 -34.19
N GLU A 248 42.15 12.81 -34.46
CA GLU A 248 43.57 12.73 -34.86
C GLU A 248 43.81 12.82 -36.38
N GLY A 249 42.79 13.12 -37.19
CA GLY A 249 42.96 13.52 -38.60
C GLY A 249 42.59 12.49 -39.68
N LEU A 250 41.88 11.41 -39.33
CA LEU A 250 41.33 10.47 -40.33
C LEU A 250 40.10 11.05 -41.08
N VAL A 251 39.83 10.58 -42.30
CA VAL A 251 38.71 11.04 -43.15
C VAL A 251 37.43 10.23 -42.92
N GLU A 252 36.31 10.92 -42.73
CA GLU A 252 35.00 10.36 -42.39
C GLU A 252 34.56 9.23 -43.36
N SER A 253 34.58 7.99 -42.88
CA SER A 253 34.35 6.81 -43.72
C SER A 253 32.86 6.45 -43.77
N LYS A 254 32.43 5.77 -44.84
CA LYS A 254 31.08 5.19 -44.92
C LYS A 254 30.79 4.27 -43.73
N ALA A 255 31.80 3.53 -43.25
CA ALA A 255 31.71 2.67 -42.09
C ALA A 255 31.41 3.44 -40.79
N PHE A 256 32.02 4.62 -40.61
CA PHE A 256 31.76 5.48 -39.46
C PHE A 256 30.32 6.00 -39.43
N ARG A 257 29.82 6.48 -40.57
CA ARG A 257 28.41 6.95 -40.68
C ARG A 257 27.40 5.85 -40.37
N HIS A 258 27.68 4.60 -40.74
CA HIS A 258 26.85 3.45 -40.36
C HIS A 258 26.88 3.19 -38.85
N LEU A 259 28.07 3.26 -38.25
CA LEU A 259 28.27 3.01 -36.83
C LEU A 259 27.63 4.09 -35.96
N GLU A 260 27.74 5.36 -36.35
CA GLU A 260 27.07 6.49 -35.71
C GLU A 260 25.53 6.35 -35.77
N LYS A 261 25.01 5.95 -36.93
CA LYS A 261 23.58 5.71 -37.10
C LYS A 261 23.09 4.57 -36.19
N GLU A 262 23.85 3.48 -36.09
CA GLU A 262 23.52 2.37 -35.19
C GLU A 262 23.54 2.81 -33.72
N TYR A 263 24.55 3.57 -33.30
CA TYR A 263 24.65 4.15 -31.96
C TYR A 263 23.43 5.01 -31.61
N LEU A 264 23.04 5.94 -32.48
CA LEU A 264 21.89 6.83 -32.26
C LEU A 264 20.56 6.06 -32.18
N VAL A 265 20.37 5.05 -33.03
CA VAL A 265 19.16 4.22 -33.02
C VAL A 265 19.05 3.40 -31.73
N LEU A 266 20.14 2.82 -31.26
CA LEU A 266 20.15 2.06 -30.01
C LEU A 266 19.89 2.97 -28.79
N LYS A 267 20.49 4.18 -28.79
CA LYS A 267 20.25 5.20 -27.76
C LYS A 267 18.77 5.60 -27.68
N ASP A 268 18.13 5.84 -28.82
CA ASP A 268 16.69 6.19 -28.88
C ASP A 268 15.79 5.02 -28.44
N LYS A 269 16.13 3.78 -28.83
CA LYS A 269 15.39 2.59 -28.38
C LYS A 269 15.46 2.40 -26.86
N LEU A 270 16.62 2.61 -26.25
CA LEU A 270 16.79 2.52 -24.79
C LEU A 270 16.01 3.62 -24.06
N ALA A 271 15.90 4.82 -24.63
CA ALA A 271 15.11 5.91 -24.06
C ALA A 271 13.60 5.63 -24.03
N LYS A 272 13.10 4.78 -24.92
CA LYS A 272 11.67 4.44 -25.09
C LYS A 272 11.24 3.16 -24.37
N LEU A 273 12.17 2.35 -23.87
CA LEU A 273 11.86 1.09 -23.20
C LEU A 273 11.67 1.29 -21.69
N PRO A 274 10.63 0.69 -21.08
CA PRO A 274 10.31 0.88 -19.65
C PRO A 274 11.25 0.14 -18.67
N GLY A 275 12.34 -0.47 -19.15
CA GLY A 275 13.22 -1.36 -18.37
C GLY A 275 14.36 -0.69 -17.60
N LYS A 276 14.38 0.65 -17.48
CA LYS A 276 15.42 1.34 -16.73
C LYS A 276 15.18 1.12 -15.23
N LEU A 277 16.10 0.40 -14.59
CA LEU A 277 16.10 0.16 -13.14
C LEU A 277 15.93 1.50 -12.39
N VAL A 278 14.94 1.56 -11.49
CA VAL A 278 14.89 2.46 -10.33
C VAL A 278 15.08 1.60 -9.10
#